data_AF-A0A6V7HN70-F1
#
_entry.id   AF-A0A6V7HN70-F1
#
_cell.length_a   1.000
_cell.length_b   1.000
_cell.length_c   1.000
_cell.angle_alpha   90.00
_cell.angle_beta   90.00
_cell.angle_gamma   90.00
#
_symmetry.space_group_name_H-M   'P 1'
#
loop_
_entity.id
_entity.type
_entity.pdbx_description
1 polymer ?
#
loop_
_entity_poly.entity_id
_entity_poly.type
_entity_poly.pdbx_seq_one_letter_code
_entity_poly.pdbx_strand_id
1 'polypeptide(L)'
;MDQKGSEFTISFTIRMSENPKAITYVAFTYPFTYTELQQYLNRIDARMAKQNLSHPDAIYYQRECAIKTLEGRRLDVLTISSYHNITNEMEDRLYGMFPEESEERARKFCGKRIVFVSARVHPGETPSTFVFNGFLNFLLNRDEPIAAILRRIYVFKLIPMLNPDGVARGHYRMDTRGVNLNRVYLNPSLNHHPTIFAARSLILYYHNHYQVIEDAESKQERKTDDGGEQGSDRETTESQDK
;
A
#
# COMPACT_ATOMS: atom_id res chain seq x y z
N MET A 1 43.81 -14.63 11.27
CA MET A 1 42.70 -14.58 12.24
C MET A 1 41.52 -15.28 11.62
N ASP A 2 41.32 -16.53 12.02
CA ASP A 2 40.24 -17.39 11.53
C ASP A 2 38.89 -16.81 11.93
N GLN A 3 38.05 -16.49 10.93
CA GLN A 3 36.62 -16.31 11.16
C GLN A 3 36.02 -17.70 11.43
N LYS A 4 36.05 -18.11 12.70
CA LYS A 4 35.22 -19.22 13.19
C LYS A 4 33.78 -18.92 12.80
N GLY A 5 33.26 -19.74 11.89
CA GLY A 5 31.91 -19.64 11.37
C GLY A 5 30.88 -19.59 12.49
N SER A 6 29.93 -18.68 12.34
CA SER A 6 28.73 -18.62 13.18
C SER A 6 27.83 -19.80 12.82
N GLU A 7 28.16 -21.00 13.30
CA GLU A 7 27.19 -22.08 13.32
C GLU A 7 26.03 -21.66 14.22
N PHE A 8 24.83 -21.60 13.62
CA PHE A 8 23.59 -21.33 14.31
C PHE A 8 22.67 -22.52 14.12
N THR A 9 22.32 -23.17 15.22
CA THR A 9 21.42 -24.33 15.22
C THR A 9 20.06 -23.91 15.75
N ILE A 10 19.01 -24.15 14.96
CA ILE A 10 17.62 -24.11 15.42
C ILE A 10 17.12 -25.56 15.47
N SER A 11 16.61 -25.97 16.63
CA SER A 11 15.97 -27.28 16.82
C SER A 11 14.53 -27.08 17.25
N PHE A 12 13.60 -27.83 16.66
CA PHE A 12 12.19 -27.83 17.03
C PHE A 12 11.64 -29.26 17.03
N THR A 13 10.75 -29.56 17.98
CA THR A 13 10.04 -30.84 18.08
C THR A 13 8.57 -30.57 17.84
N ILE A 14 7.97 -31.26 16.86
CA ILE A 14 6.56 -31.09 16.53
C ILE A 14 5.85 -32.43 16.79
N ARG A 15 4.89 -32.42 17.71
CA ARG A 15 4.04 -33.58 17.97
C ARG A 15 2.92 -33.62 16.93
N MET A 16 2.90 -34.68 16.12
CA MET A 16 1.88 -34.88 15.09
C MET A 16 0.57 -35.41 15.68
N SER A 17 -0.51 -35.27 14.91
CA SER A 17 -1.80 -35.87 15.25
C SER A 17 -1.71 -37.39 15.36
N GLU A 18 -2.45 -37.97 16.29
CA GLU A 18 -2.57 -39.42 16.47
C GLU A 18 -3.41 -40.07 15.35
N ASN A 19 -4.11 -39.27 14.54
CA ASN A 19 -4.83 -39.75 13.38
C ASN A 19 -3.85 -40.07 12.23
N PRO A 20 -3.71 -41.34 11.81
CA PRO A 20 -2.75 -41.75 10.77
C PRO A 20 -3.06 -41.21 9.38
N LYS A 21 -4.26 -40.65 9.16
CA LYS A 21 -4.66 -40.01 7.90
C LYS A 21 -4.46 -38.49 7.90
N ALA A 22 -4.05 -37.90 9.03
CA ALA A 22 -3.88 -36.45 9.11
C ALA A 22 -2.60 -36.01 8.38
N ILE A 23 -2.73 -35.02 7.50
CA ILE A 23 -1.59 -34.36 6.86
C ILE A 23 -1.30 -33.07 7.66
N THR A 24 -0.07 -32.93 8.13
CA THR A 24 0.39 -31.74 8.87
C THR A 24 1.38 -30.94 8.01
N TYR A 25 1.12 -29.65 7.86
CA TYR A 25 2.02 -28.71 7.20
C TYR A 25 2.71 -27.84 8.26
N VAL A 26 3.99 -27.55 8.06
CA VAL A 26 4.80 -26.72 8.94
C VAL A 26 5.32 -25.54 8.14
N ALA A 27 5.16 -24.34 8.68
CA ALA A 27 5.64 -23.11 8.07
C ALA A 27 6.20 -22.18 9.14
N PHE A 28 7.15 -21.31 8.76
CA PHE A 28 7.72 -20.31 9.66
C PHE A 28 6.68 -19.30 10.18
N THR A 29 5.69 -18.99 9.34
CA THR A 29 4.53 -18.14 9.64
C THR A 29 3.35 -18.65 8.83
N TYR A 30 2.12 -18.32 9.24
CA TYR A 30 0.93 -18.73 8.49
C TYR A 30 1.04 -18.20 7.05
N PRO A 31 1.01 -19.10 6.04
CA PRO A 31 1.31 -18.73 4.68
C PRO A 31 0.18 -17.90 4.06
N PHE A 32 0.54 -17.10 3.07
CA PHE A 32 -0.41 -16.50 2.14
C PHE A 32 0.25 -16.42 0.78
N THR A 33 -0.22 -17.27 -0.12
CA THR A 33 0.34 -17.53 -1.45
C THR A 33 -0.13 -16.48 -2.47
N TYR A 34 0.58 -16.41 -3.59
CA TYR A 34 0.15 -15.58 -4.72
C TYR A 34 -1.20 -16.05 -5.30
N THR A 35 -1.43 -17.36 -5.37
CA THR A 35 -2.71 -17.91 -5.85
C THR A 35 -3.87 -17.52 -4.95
N GLU A 36 -3.70 -17.59 -3.64
CA GLU A 36 -4.71 -17.12 -2.67
C GLU A 36 -4.99 -15.62 -2.84
N LEU A 37 -3.95 -14.80 -3.10
CA LEU A 37 -4.14 -13.39 -3.43
C LEU A 37 -5.03 -13.22 -4.66
N GLN A 38 -4.69 -13.88 -5.77
CA GLN A 38 -5.44 -13.76 -7.03
C GLN A 38 -6.89 -14.20 -6.85
N GLN A 39 -7.12 -15.33 -6.17
CA GLN A 39 -8.47 -15.81 -5.86
C GLN A 39 -9.25 -14.85 -4.94
N TYR A 40 -8.58 -14.23 -3.97
CA TYR A 40 -9.18 -13.23 -3.09
C TYR A 40 -9.59 -11.98 -3.87
N LEU A 41 -8.71 -11.43 -4.71
CA LEU A 41 -9.02 -10.27 -5.54
C LEU A 41 -10.12 -10.58 -6.57
N ASN A 42 -10.11 -11.76 -7.20
CA ASN A 42 -11.17 -12.18 -8.12
C ASN A 42 -12.56 -12.22 -7.44
N ARG A 43 -12.62 -12.65 -6.17
CA ARG A 43 -13.87 -12.60 -5.39
C ARG A 43 -14.32 -11.17 -5.11
N ILE A 44 -13.37 -10.25 -4.87
CA ILE A 44 -13.68 -8.83 -4.74
C ILE A 44 -14.23 -8.30 -6.08
N ASP A 45 -13.56 -8.57 -7.20
CA ASP A 45 -13.99 -8.14 -8.53
C ASP A 45 -15.45 -8.57 -8.82
N ALA A 46 -15.78 -9.85 -8.55
CA ALA A 46 -17.13 -10.37 -8.72
C ALA A 46 -18.18 -9.71 -7.79
N ARG A 47 -17.78 -9.28 -6.58
CA ARG A 47 -18.64 -8.54 -5.64
C ARG A 47 -18.84 -7.09 -6.10
N MET A 48 -17.79 -6.45 -6.61
CA MET A 48 -17.84 -5.07 -7.06
C MET A 48 -18.59 -4.92 -8.38
N ALA A 49 -18.57 -5.92 -9.27
CA ALA A 49 -19.37 -5.92 -10.50
C ALA A 49 -20.89 -5.85 -10.26
N LYS A 50 -21.36 -6.23 -9.06
CA LYS A 50 -22.78 -6.25 -8.69
C LYS A 50 -23.23 -4.97 -7.95
N GLN A 51 -22.38 -3.94 -7.85
CA GLN A 51 -22.73 -2.73 -7.11
C GLN A 51 -23.77 -1.89 -7.87
N ASN A 52 -24.68 -1.26 -7.13
CA ASN A 52 -25.54 -0.22 -7.68
C ASN A 52 -24.78 1.11 -7.65
N LEU A 53 -24.44 1.65 -8.82
CA LEU A 53 -23.56 2.81 -8.99
C LEU A 53 -24.29 4.17 -8.88
N SER A 54 -25.58 4.15 -8.54
CA SER A 54 -26.41 5.36 -8.54
C SER A 54 -26.13 6.31 -7.37
N HIS A 55 -25.41 5.89 -6.33
CA HIS A 55 -25.16 6.70 -5.14
C HIS A 55 -23.73 7.30 -5.15
N PRO A 56 -23.54 8.58 -4.79
CA PRO A 56 -22.22 9.20 -4.78
C PRO A 56 -21.26 8.58 -3.75
N ASP A 57 -21.78 8.01 -2.66
CA ASP A 57 -21.01 7.20 -1.69
C ASP A 57 -20.74 5.76 -2.12
N ALA A 58 -21.23 5.34 -3.30
CA ALA A 58 -20.89 4.03 -3.82
C ALA A 58 -19.37 3.88 -3.91
N ILE A 59 -18.90 2.64 -3.73
CA ILE A 59 -17.47 2.38 -3.68
C ILE A 59 -16.97 2.32 -5.12
N TYR A 60 -16.19 3.32 -5.52
CA TYR A 60 -15.38 3.23 -6.72
C TYR A 60 -14.26 2.21 -6.46
N TYR A 61 -14.15 1.22 -7.33
CA TYR A 61 -13.12 0.19 -7.27
C TYR A 61 -12.65 -0.14 -8.68
N GLN A 62 -11.34 -0.09 -8.88
CA GLN A 62 -10.68 -0.51 -10.11
C GLN A 62 -9.46 -1.36 -9.75
N ARG A 63 -9.34 -2.52 -10.38
CA ARG A 63 -8.17 -3.40 -10.27
C ARG A 63 -7.46 -3.44 -11.61
N GLU A 64 -6.15 -3.23 -11.60
CA GLU A 64 -5.34 -3.14 -12.82
C GLU A 64 -4.06 -3.96 -12.66
N CYS A 65 -3.60 -4.59 -13.74
CA CYS A 65 -2.23 -5.09 -13.83
C CYS A 65 -1.26 -3.91 -14.01
N ALA A 66 -0.56 -3.48 -12.96
CA ALA A 66 0.40 -2.39 -13.09
C ALA A 66 1.60 -2.79 -13.97
N ILE A 67 2.10 -4.02 -13.81
CA ILE A 67 3.19 -4.59 -14.60
C ILE A 67 3.25 -6.12 -14.44
N LYS A 68 3.97 -6.80 -15.34
CA LYS A 68 4.38 -8.20 -15.13
C LYS A 68 5.70 -8.29 -14.38
N THR A 69 5.81 -9.24 -13.48
CA THR A 69 7.06 -9.57 -12.80
C THR A 69 8.04 -10.28 -13.74
N LEU A 70 9.24 -10.63 -13.25
CA LEU A 70 10.26 -11.33 -14.03
C LEU A 70 9.78 -12.70 -14.52
N GLU A 71 8.89 -13.34 -13.76
CA GLU A 71 8.27 -14.62 -14.12
C GLU A 71 6.85 -14.48 -14.70
N GLY A 72 6.46 -13.28 -15.13
CA GLY A 72 5.18 -13.07 -15.80
C GLY A 72 3.96 -13.04 -14.88
N ARG A 73 4.13 -12.98 -13.54
CA ARG A 73 3.02 -12.77 -12.61
C ARG A 73 2.55 -11.33 -12.65
N ARG A 74 1.28 -11.11 -12.36
CA ARG A 74 0.69 -9.77 -12.31
C ARG A 74 1.07 -9.08 -11.00
N LEU A 75 1.53 -7.85 -11.09
CA LEU A 75 1.50 -6.91 -9.98
C LEU A 75 0.19 -6.14 -10.03
N ASP A 76 -0.76 -6.51 -9.17
CA ASP A 76 -2.04 -5.81 -9.10
C ASP A 76 -1.90 -4.47 -8.36
N VAL A 77 -2.56 -3.44 -8.88
CA VAL A 77 -2.86 -2.21 -8.17
C VAL A 77 -4.38 -2.06 -8.05
N LEU A 78 -4.84 -1.68 -6.87
CA LEU A 78 -6.25 -1.40 -6.58
C LEU A 78 -6.42 0.10 -6.37
N THR A 79 -7.37 0.70 -7.07
CA THR A 79 -7.83 2.06 -6.84
C THR A 79 -9.17 2.03 -6.12
N ILE A 80 -9.26 2.64 -4.93
CA ILE A 80 -10.50 2.70 -4.14
C ILE A 80 -10.82 4.13 -3.75
N SER A 81 -12.06 4.56 -3.99
CA SER A 81 -12.59 5.85 -3.53
C SER A 81 -14.12 5.80 -3.50
N SER A 82 -14.76 6.95 -3.38
CA SER A 82 -16.17 7.16 -3.70
C SER A 82 -16.30 7.96 -4.99
N TYR A 83 -17.51 8.06 -5.55
CA TYR A 83 -17.78 8.81 -6.78
C TYR A 83 -17.76 10.34 -6.59
N HIS A 84 -17.53 10.85 -5.38
CA HIS A 84 -17.27 12.27 -5.17
C HIS A 84 -16.02 12.70 -5.94
N ASN A 85 -16.07 13.86 -6.59
CA ASN A 85 -14.97 14.45 -7.36
C ASN A 85 -14.32 13.54 -8.41
N ILE A 86 -15.03 12.51 -8.87
CA ILE A 86 -14.58 11.68 -9.99
C ILE A 86 -14.73 12.46 -11.28
N THR A 87 -13.75 12.33 -12.17
CA THR A 87 -13.79 12.96 -13.50
C THR A 87 -14.13 11.93 -14.58
N ASN A 88 -14.42 12.39 -15.79
CA ASN A 88 -14.58 11.51 -16.96
C ASN A 88 -13.24 11.13 -17.61
N GLU A 89 -12.11 11.59 -17.07
CA GLU A 89 -10.78 11.26 -17.58
C GLU A 89 -10.24 9.99 -16.94
N MET A 90 -9.52 9.20 -17.74
CA MET A 90 -8.76 8.04 -17.26
C MET A 90 -7.33 8.45 -16.90
N GLU A 91 -6.71 7.75 -15.97
CA GLU A 91 -5.28 7.91 -15.65
C GLU A 91 -4.38 7.48 -16.81
N ASP A 92 -3.26 8.16 -16.96
CA ASP A 92 -2.37 8.04 -18.11
C ASP A 92 -1.60 6.70 -18.08
N ARG A 93 -1.62 5.91 -19.15
CA ARG A 93 -0.80 4.68 -19.26
C ARG A 93 0.68 5.05 -19.26
N LEU A 94 1.37 4.74 -18.16
CA LEU A 94 2.78 5.05 -17.98
C LEU A 94 3.66 4.13 -18.84
N TYR A 95 4.84 4.63 -19.23
CA TYR A 95 5.80 3.90 -20.05
C TYR A 95 6.15 2.53 -19.44
N GLY A 96 6.01 1.47 -20.24
CA GLY A 96 6.34 0.09 -19.84
C GLY A 96 5.40 -0.50 -18.78
N MET A 97 4.25 0.12 -18.52
CA MET A 97 3.28 -0.28 -17.51
C MET A 97 1.89 -0.49 -18.10
N PHE A 98 1.01 -1.13 -17.33
CA PHE A 98 -0.37 -1.44 -17.73
C PHE A 98 -0.46 -2.25 -19.03
N PRO A 99 0.17 -3.44 -19.07
CA PRO A 99 0.30 -4.24 -20.29
C PRO A 99 -1.02 -4.88 -20.76
N GLU A 100 -2.04 -4.93 -19.90
CA GLU A 100 -3.35 -5.48 -20.25
C GLU A 100 -4.17 -4.39 -20.95
N GLU A 101 -4.21 -4.42 -22.28
CA GLU A 101 -4.92 -3.41 -23.09
C GLU A 101 -6.44 -3.45 -22.91
N SER A 102 -6.97 -4.64 -22.62
CA SER A 102 -8.39 -4.85 -22.31
C SER A 102 -8.81 -4.27 -20.96
N GLU A 103 -7.86 -3.99 -20.06
CA GLU A 103 -8.13 -3.37 -18.77
C GLU A 103 -8.13 -1.86 -18.89
N GLU A 104 -9.27 -1.24 -18.61
CA GLU A 104 -9.36 0.21 -18.50
C GLU A 104 -8.52 0.74 -17.32
N ARG A 105 -7.94 1.92 -17.52
CA ARG A 105 -7.25 2.63 -16.45
C ARG A 105 -8.24 3.21 -15.44
N ALA A 106 -7.81 3.38 -14.20
CA ALA A 106 -8.63 4.06 -13.19
C ALA A 106 -8.99 5.49 -13.61
N ARG A 107 -10.17 5.97 -13.19
CA ARG A 107 -10.63 7.35 -13.37
C ARG A 107 -9.78 8.32 -12.54
N LYS A 108 -9.57 9.53 -13.05
CA LYS A 108 -8.95 10.63 -12.28
C LYS A 108 -9.95 11.23 -11.29
N PHE A 109 -9.43 11.72 -10.17
CA PHE A 109 -10.21 12.45 -9.16
C PHE A 109 -9.61 13.84 -8.94
N CYS A 110 -10.45 14.87 -8.82
CA CYS A 110 -10.01 16.22 -8.50
C CYS A 110 -10.12 16.52 -6.99
N GLY A 111 -9.22 17.35 -6.46
CA GLY A 111 -9.26 17.81 -5.07
C GLY A 111 -9.11 16.73 -3.99
N LYS A 112 -8.78 15.48 -4.35
CA LYS A 112 -8.53 14.39 -3.39
C LYS A 112 -7.05 14.10 -3.26
N ARG A 113 -6.61 13.84 -2.04
CA ARG A 113 -5.25 13.37 -1.76
C ARG A 113 -5.12 11.88 -2.05
N ILE A 114 -3.94 11.45 -2.48
CA ILE A 114 -3.62 10.04 -2.68
C ILE A 114 -3.10 9.44 -1.38
N VAL A 115 -3.61 8.26 -1.01
CA VAL A 115 -3.03 7.40 0.02
C VAL A 115 -2.49 6.15 -0.68
N PHE A 116 -1.17 6.01 -0.72
CA PHE A 116 -0.50 4.88 -1.34
C PHE A 116 -0.07 3.85 -0.29
N VAL A 117 -0.50 2.61 -0.43
CA VAL A 117 -0.16 1.52 0.49
C VAL A 117 0.34 0.32 -0.31
N SER A 118 1.45 -0.26 0.11
CA SER A 118 1.99 -1.48 -0.49
C SER A 118 2.39 -2.50 0.57
N ALA A 119 2.28 -3.79 0.25
CA ALA A 119 2.66 -4.88 1.14
C ALA A 119 3.56 -5.92 0.45
N ARG A 120 4.16 -6.81 1.24
CA ARG A 120 4.98 -7.96 0.80
C ARG A 120 6.09 -7.61 -0.20
N VAL A 121 6.89 -6.58 0.12
CA VAL A 121 8.17 -6.36 -0.61
C VAL A 121 9.16 -7.48 -0.30
N HIS A 122 9.21 -7.92 0.95
CA HIS A 122 9.88 -9.15 1.33
C HIS A 122 8.85 -10.31 1.36
N PRO A 123 9.11 -11.41 0.64
CA PRO A 123 8.14 -12.48 0.48
C PRO A 123 7.69 -13.18 1.77
N GLY A 124 8.60 -13.39 2.73
CA GLY A 124 8.36 -14.13 3.97
C GLY A 124 7.63 -13.34 5.06
N GLU A 125 7.45 -12.04 4.87
CA GLU A 125 6.77 -11.15 5.84
C GLU A 125 5.24 -11.27 5.71
N THR A 126 4.68 -12.48 5.84
CA THR A 126 3.24 -12.75 5.65
C THR A 126 2.29 -11.94 6.54
N PRO A 127 2.64 -11.53 7.79
CA PRO A 127 1.79 -10.66 8.59
C PRO A 127 1.36 -9.39 7.85
N SER A 128 2.23 -8.84 6.97
CA SER A 128 1.89 -7.66 6.17
C SER A 128 0.68 -7.88 5.26
N THR A 129 0.45 -9.10 4.76
CA THR A 129 -0.76 -9.43 3.99
C THR A 129 -2.01 -9.44 4.84
N PHE A 130 -1.96 -9.96 6.07
CA PHE A 130 -3.13 -10.00 6.94
C PHE A 130 -3.56 -8.60 7.36
N VAL A 131 -2.60 -7.72 7.67
CA VAL A 131 -2.87 -6.29 7.92
C VAL A 131 -3.46 -5.62 6.68
N PHE A 132 -2.86 -5.85 5.50
CA PHE A 132 -3.35 -5.29 4.24
C PHE A 132 -4.79 -5.75 3.93
N ASN A 133 -5.10 -7.03 4.13
CA ASN A 133 -6.45 -7.56 3.90
C ASN A 133 -7.47 -6.97 4.89
N GLY A 134 -7.08 -6.76 6.15
CA GLY A 134 -7.92 -6.05 7.12
C GLY A 134 -8.23 -4.63 6.68
N PHE A 135 -7.20 -3.89 6.26
CA PHE A 135 -7.33 -2.53 5.73
C PHE A 135 -8.20 -2.47 4.46
N LEU A 136 -7.99 -3.39 3.52
CA LEU A 136 -8.78 -3.50 2.30
C LEU A 136 -10.25 -3.83 2.60
N ASN A 137 -10.51 -4.77 3.51
CA ASN A 137 -11.87 -5.12 3.91
C ASN A 137 -12.59 -3.94 4.58
N PHE A 138 -11.89 -3.19 5.43
CA PHE A 138 -12.41 -1.96 6.03
C PHE A 138 -12.78 -0.94 4.95
N LEU A 139 -11.89 -0.65 4.01
CA LEU A 139 -12.15 0.27 2.90
C LEU A 139 -13.24 -0.21 1.93
N LEU A 140 -13.52 -1.51 1.86
CA LEU A 140 -14.57 -2.06 1.01
C LEU A 140 -15.89 -2.33 1.75
N ASN A 141 -15.95 -2.04 3.06
CA ASN A 141 -17.18 -2.14 3.82
C ASN A 141 -18.10 -0.94 3.52
N ARG A 142 -19.33 -1.23 3.09
CA ARG A 142 -20.34 -0.21 2.77
C ARG A 142 -21.01 0.36 4.02
N ASP A 143 -21.13 -0.48 5.05
CA ASP A 143 -21.82 -0.13 6.29
C ASP A 143 -20.87 0.53 7.30
N GLU A 144 -19.61 0.74 6.91
CA GLU A 144 -18.59 1.37 7.75
C GLU A 144 -18.54 2.88 7.49
N PRO A 145 -19.07 3.72 8.40
CA PRO A 145 -19.17 5.16 8.19
C PRO A 145 -17.80 5.84 8.09
N ILE A 146 -16.79 5.37 8.84
CA ILE A 146 -15.45 5.96 8.77
C ILE A 146 -14.83 5.69 7.40
N ALA A 147 -14.98 4.47 6.88
CA ALA A 147 -14.50 4.12 5.56
C ALA A 147 -15.23 4.91 4.46
N ALA A 148 -16.53 5.18 4.62
CA ALA A 148 -17.28 6.04 3.71
C ALA A 148 -16.71 7.46 3.66
N ILE A 149 -16.47 8.08 4.82
CA ILE A 149 -15.85 9.42 4.91
C ILE A 149 -14.47 9.43 4.26
N LEU A 150 -13.62 8.43 4.57
CA LEU A 150 -12.28 8.34 4.00
C LEU A 150 -12.31 8.23 2.46
N ARG A 151 -13.24 7.44 1.90
CA ARG A 151 -13.46 7.34 0.45
C ARG A 151 -13.97 8.65 -0.17
N ARG A 152 -14.63 9.53 0.59
CA ARG A 152 -15.03 10.86 0.09
C ARG A 152 -13.83 11.76 -0.16
N ILE A 153 -12.83 11.74 0.72
CA ILE A 153 -11.73 12.72 0.70
C ILE A 153 -10.40 12.18 0.16
N TYR A 154 -10.22 10.85 0.10
CA TYR A 154 -9.01 10.22 -0.41
C TYR A 154 -9.26 9.32 -1.61
N VAL A 155 -8.23 9.15 -2.42
CA VAL A 155 -8.10 8.04 -3.37
C VAL A 155 -7.02 7.11 -2.85
N PHE A 156 -7.40 5.86 -2.59
CA PHE A 156 -6.49 4.83 -2.11
C PHE A 156 -5.90 4.08 -3.30
N LYS A 157 -4.57 3.98 -3.34
CA LYS A 157 -3.79 3.24 -4.35
C LYS A 157 -3.03 2.13 -3.64
N LEU A 158 -3.48 0.89 -3.84
CA LEU A 158 -3.08 -0.23 -2.99
C LEU A 158 -2.39 -1.32 -3.82
N ILE A 159 -1.17 -1.72 -3.41
CA ILE A 159 -0.44 -2.86 -3.98
C ILE A 159 -0.37 -3.98 -2.94
N PRO A 160 -1.19 -5.04 -3.06
CA PRO A 160 -1.24 -6.11 -2.06
C PRO A 160 0.04 -6.93 -1.94
N MET A 161 0.83 -7.02 -3.01
CA MET A 161 2.03 -7.85 -3.04
C MET A 161 3.08 -7.33 -4.01
N LEU A 162 4.13 -6.69 -3.51
CA LEU A 162 5.23 -6.16 -4.32
C LEU A 162 6.20 -7.20 -4.86
N ASN A 163 6.27 -8.39 -4.25
CA ASN A 163 7.16 -9.46 -4.69
C ASN A 163 6.42 -10.79 -4.99
N PRO A 164 5.53 -10.84 -6.00
CA PRO A 164 4.79 -12.05 -6.35
C PRO A 164 5.69 -13.27 -6.61
N ASP A 165 6.82 -13.05 -7.30
CA ASP A 165 7.70 -14.16 -7.69
C ASP A 165 8.44 -14.76 -6.49
N GLY A 166 9.00 -13.91 -5.63
CA GLY A 166 9.64 -14.38 -4.40
C GLY A 166 8.65 -15.10 -3.48
N VAL A 167 7.38 -14.65 -3.42
CA VAL A 167 6.32 -15.35 -2.67
C VAL A 167 6.04 -16.72 -3.27
N ALA A 168 5.87 -16.81 -4.58
CA ALA A 168 5.60 -18.07 -5.26
C ALA A 168 6.76 -19.07 -5.13
N ARG A 169 8.01 -18.59 -5.06
CA ARG A 169 9.20 -19.42 -4.84
C ARG A 169 9.50 -19.73 -3.38
N GLY A 170 8.70 -19.24 -2.42
CA GLY A 170 8.95 -19.45 -0.99
C GLY A 170 10.23 -18.78 -0.47
N HIS A 171 10.68 -17.70 -1.12
CA HIS A 171 11.78 -16.89 -0.60
C HIS A 171 11.38 -16.22 0.72
N TYR A 172 12.38 -15.74 1.47
CA TYR A 172 12.11 -14.93 2.67
C TYR A 172 12.23 -13.43 2.39
N ARG A 173 13.33 -12.99 1.78
CA ARG A 173 13.67 -11.55 1.66
C ARG A 173 13.83 -11.04 0.23
N MET A 174 14.36 -11.86 -0.66
CA MET A 174 14.80 -11.43 -1.99
C MET A 174 13.80 -11.79 -3.08
N ASP A 175 13.90 -11.13 -4.24
CA ASP A 175 13.27 -11.57 -5.49
C ASP A 175 13.96 -12.82 -6.07
N THR A 176 13.58 -13.20 -7.29
CA THR A 176 14.12 -14.38 -7.99
C THR A 176 15.56 -14.22 -8.47
N ARG A 177 16.10 -13.00 -8.45
CA ARG A 177 17.49 -12.66 -8.80
C ARG A 177 18.37 -12.49 -7.56
N GLY A 178 17.84 -12.71 -6.35
CA GLY A 178 18.58 -12.51 -5.11
C GLY A 178 18.68 -11.05 -4.67
N VAL A 179 17.87 -10.15 -5.25
CA VAL A 179 17.88 -8.71 -4.96
C VAL A 179 16.89 -8.39 -3.85
N ASN A 180 17.33 -7.56 -2.90
CA ASN A 180 16.41 -6.95 -1.93
C ASN A 180 15.67 -5.79 -2.61
N LEU A 181 14.40 -6.02 -2.96
CA LEU A 181 13.57 -5.01 -3.63
C LEU A 181 13.37 -3.73 -2.79
N ASN A 182 13.46 -3.82 -1.46
CA ASN A 182 13.39 -2.65 -0.57
C ASN A 182 14.70 -1.83 -0.51
N ARG A 183 15.64 -2.06 -1.44
CA ARG A 183 16.91 -1.33 -1.55
C ARG A 183 17.12 -0.68 -2.93
N VAL A 184 16.15 -0.81 -3.84
CA VAL A 184 16.29 -0.34 -5.23
C VAL A 184 15.33 0.79 -5.61
N TYR A 185 14.64 1.41 -4.65
CA TYR A 185 13.69 2.50 -4.90
C TYR A 185 14.31 3.78 -5.47
N LEU A 186 15.61 4.02 -5.26
CA LEU A 186 16.27 5.22 -5.79
C LEU A 186 16.36 5.19 -7.33
N ASN A 187 16.72 4.02 -7.89
CA ASN A 187 16.89 3.84 -9.33
C ASN A 187 16.47 2.41 -9.78
N PRO A 188 15.17 2.07 -9.71
CA PRO A 188 14.70 0.76 -10.16
C PRO A 188 14.74 0.68 -11.68
N SER A 189 15.03 -0.50 -12.21
CA SER A 189 15.11 -0.74 -13.65
C SER A 189 13.89 -1.54 -14.09
N LEU A 190 13.24 -1.13 -15.18
CA LEU A 190 12.06 -1.81 -15.74
C LEU A 190 12.30 -3.31 -15.96
N ASN A 191 13.45 -3.67 -16.54
CA ASN A 191 13.78 -5.06 -16.90
C ASN A 191 14.26 -5.92 -15.72
N HIS A 192 14.65 -5.30 -14.61
CA HIS A 192 15.39 -5.95 -13.53
C HIS A 192 14.63 -5.94 -12.21
N HIS A 193 13.90 -4.86 -11.94
CA HIS A 193 13.12 -4.60 -10.73
C HIS A 193 11.71 -4.10 -11.12
N PRO A 194 10.99 -4.82 -12.01
CA PRO A 194 9.76 -4.31 -12.63
C PRO A 194 8.73 -3.82 -11.61
N THR A 195 8.58 -4.53 -10.49
CA THR A 195 7.57 -4.18 -9.48
C THR A 195 7.90 -2.90 -8.71
N ILE A 196 9.18 -2.66 -8.42
CA ILE A 196 9.63 -1.42 -7.77
C ILE A 196 9.66 -0.26 -8.76
N PHE A 197 9.99 -0.53 -10.03
CA PHE A 197 9.83 0.44 -11.10
C PHE A 197 8.38 0.91 -11.18
N ALA A 198 7.43 -0.02 -11.24
CA ALA A 198 6.01 0.30 -11.28
C ALA A 198 5.53 1.11 -10.05
N ALA A 199 5.87 0.64 -8.83
CA ALA A 199 5.49 1.35 -7.61
C ALA A 199 6.04 2.77 -7.55
N ARG A 200 7.34 2.96 -7.86
CA ARG A 200 7.98 4.28 -7.90
C ARG A 200 7.37 5.19 -8.96
N SER A 201 7.16 4.67 -10.17
CA SER A 201 6.55 5.43 -11.28
C SER A 201 5.14 5.91 -10.92
N LEU A 202 4.34 5.06 -10.25
CA LEU A 202 3.03 5.45 -9.76
C LEU A 202 3.09 6.52 -8.67
N ILE A 203 3.99 6.37 -7.68
CA ILE A 203 4.17 7.38 -6.63
C ILE A 203 4.53 8.74 -7.24
N LEU A 204 5.45 8.78 -8.20
CA LEU A 204 5.85 10.02 -8.88
C LEU A 204 4.72 10.60 -9.73
N TYR A 205 4.00 9.77 -10.48
CA TYR A 205 2.83 10.19 -11.24
C TYR A 205 1.79 10.83 -10.31
N TYR A 206 1.44 10.17 -9.21
CA TYR A 206 0.47 10.69 -8.25
C TYR A 206 0.95 11.97 -7.56
N HIS A 207 2.23 12.06 -7.21
CA HIS A 207 2.80 13.28 -6.64
C HIS A 207 2.70 14.49 -7.57
N ASN A 208 2.87 14.29 -8.88
CA ASN A 208 2.86 15.37 -9.86
C ASN A 208 1.44 15.75 -10.31
N HIS A 209 0.50 14.80 -10.34
CA HIS A 209 -0.83 15.01 -10.92
C HIS A 209 -1.96 15.23 -9.90
N TYR A 210 -1.78 14.83 -8.64
CA TYR A 210 -2.80 14.95 -7.58
C TYR A 210 -2.41 15.97 -6.49
N GLN A 211 -1.64 17.01 -6.84
CA GLN A 211 -1.37 18.10 -5.91
C GLN A 211 -2.68 18.81 -5.57
N VAL A 212 -3.04 18.80 -4.29
CA VAL A 212 -4.13 19.63 -3.79
C VAL A 212 -3.56 21.04 -3.67
N ILE A 213 -4.08 21.98 -4.45
CA ILE A 213 -3.77 23.40 -4.28
C ILE A 213 -4.19 23.74 -2.85
N GLU A 214 -3.23 24.07 -2.00
CA GLU A 214 -3.56 24.64 -0.69
C GLU A 214 -4.23 26.00 -0.95
N ASP A 215 -5.49 26.14 -0.54
CA ASP A 215 -6.19 27.41 -0.58
C ASP A 215 -5.33 28.46 0.13
N ALA A 216 -5.08 29.59 -0.55
CA ALA A 216 -4.23 30.67 -0.04
C ALA A 216 -4.70 31.22 1.32
N GLU A 217 -5.97 30.99 1.68
CA GLU A 217 -6.57 31.32 2.98
C GLU A 217 -5.97 30.52 4.14
N SER A 218 -5.59 29.26 3.92
CA SER A 218 -4.98 28.40 4.96
C SER A 218 -3.56 28.81 5.38
N LYS A 219 -2.94 29.75 4.66
CA LYS A 219 -1.66 30.38 5.03
C LYS A 219 -1.82 31.64 5.86
N GLN A 220 -2.99 32.29 5.87
CA GLN A 220 -3.25 33.46 6.71
C GLN A 220 -3.51 33.06 8.16
N GLU A 221 -4.25 31.98 8.40
CA GLU A 221 -4.51 31.49 9.77
C GLU A 221 -3.26 30.99 10.50
N ARG A 222 -2.27 30.44 9.79
CA ARG A 222 -1.00 30.00 10.42
C ARG A 222 -0.05 31.15 10.78
N LYS A 223 -0.30 32.37 10.31
CA LYS A 223 0.53 33.55 10.65
C LYS A 223 -0.04 34.37 11.80
N THR A 224 -1.30 34.17 12.17
CA THR A 224 -1.95 34.94 13.26
C THR A 224 -1.73 34.34 14.65
N ASP A 225 -1.21 33.11 14.75
CA ASP A 225 -1.08 32.38 16.03
C ASP A 225 0.30 32.53 16.70
N ASP A 226 1.26 33.22 16.07
CA ASP A 226 2.65 33.36 16.55
C ASP A 226 3.01 34.81 16.96
N GLY A 227 2.01 35.61 17.33
CA GLY A 227 2.18 37.03 17.62
C GLY A 227 1.42 37.49 18.85
N GLY A 228 1.82 37.05 20.05
CA GLY A 228 1.13 37.47 21.27
C GLY A 228 1.77 37.09 22.60
N GLU A 229 3.03 37.43 22.84
CA GLU A 229 3.53 37.60 24.22
C GLU A 229 4.55 38.76 24.29
N GLN A 230 4.04 39.96 24.59
CA GLN A 230 4.81 41.03 25.22
C GLN A 230 4.23 41.23 26.62
N GLY A 231 4.87 40.65 27.63
CA GLY A 231 4.61 40.93 29.03
C GLY A 231 5.39 42.15 29.48
N SER A 232 4.67 43.19 29.89
CA SER A 232 5.19 44.44 30.45
C SER A 232 5.46 44.34 31.96
N ASP A 233 6.42 45.15 32.38
CA ASP A 233 7.03 45.28 33.71
C ASP A 233 6.08 45.46 34.90
N ARG A 234 6.48 44.92 36.06
CA ARG A 234 6.25 45.54 37.38
C ARG A 234 7.46 45.39 38.30
N GLU A 235 7.95 46.54 38.75
CA GLU A 235 8.90 46.73 39.85
C GLU A 235 8.36 46.17 41.18
N THR A 236 9.26 45.64 42.02
CA THR A 236 9.34 45.98 43.45
C THR A 236 10.76 45.76 43.96
N THR A 237 11.34 46.85 44.47
CA THR A 237 12.49 46.95 45.38
C THR A 237 12.30 46.16 46.67
N GLU A 238 13.34 45.47 47.16
CA GLU A 238 13.94 45.71 48.49
C GLU A 238 15.17 44.82 48.76
N SER A 239 15.96 45.28 49.72
CA SER A 239 17.39 45.11 49.96
C SER A 239 17.78 44.11 51.06
N GLN A 240 19.03 43.61 50.98
CA GLN A 240 19.92 43.15 52.09
C GLN A 240 19.43 41.90 52.87
N ASP A 241 20.23 40.94 53.32
CA ASP A 241 21.58 40.95 53.89
C ASP A 241 22.12 39.51 54.01
N LYS A 242 23.46 39.38 54.03
CA LYS A 242 24.33 38.21 54.37
C LYS A 242 24.63 37.16 53.31
#